data_AF-A0A3L9HZY1-F1
#
_entry.id   AF-A0A3L9HZY1-F1
#
_cell.length_a   1.000
_cell.length_b   1.000
_cell.length_c   1.000
_cell.angle_alpha   90.00
_cell.angle_beta   90.00
_cell.angle_gamma   90.00
#
_symmetry.space_group_name_H-M   'P 1'
#
loop_
_entity.id
_entity.type
_entity.pdbx_description
1 polymer ?
#
loop_
_entity_poly.entity_id
_entity_poly.type
_entity_poly.pdbx_seq_one_letter_code
_entity_poly.pdbx_strand_id
1 'polypeptide(L)' 'MTILNHTLGFPRVGLRRELKKAQESYWAGNSTREE' A
#
# COMPACT_ATOMS: atom_id res chain seq x y z
N MET A 1 -10.79 33.45 -8.78
CA MET A 1 -9.50 32.94 -8.29
C MET A 1 -9.74 31.51 -7.82
N THR A 2 -9.17 30.51 -8.46
CA THR A 2 -9.37 29.10 -8.07
C THR A 2 -8.16 28.66 -7.25
N ILE A 3 -8.39 28.16 -6.03
CA ILE A 3 -7.31 27.62 -5.18
C ILE A 3 -7.17 26.14 -5.48
N LEU A 4 -5.98 25.72 -5.91
CA LEU A 4 -5.67 24.33 -6.20
C LEU A 4 -4.85 23.75 -5.04
N ASN A 5 -5.34 22.63 -4.49
CA ASN A 5 -4.65 21.91 -3.43
C ASN A 5 -3.85 20.74 -4.01
N HIS A 6 -2.70 20.45 -3.41
CA HIS A 6 -1.84 19.33 -3.77
C HIS A 6 -1.50 18.49 -2.55
N THR A 7 -1.51 17.17 -2.73
CA THR A 7 -1.10 16.21 -1.69
C THR A 7 0.21 15.57 -2.13
N LEU A 8 1.26 15.73 -1.33
CA LEU A 8 2.60 15.22 -1.65
C LEU A 8 2.76 13.71 -1.43
N GLY A 9 1.84 13.09 -0.69
CA GLY A 9 1.88 11.67 -0.42
C GLY A 9 0.66 11.17 0.34
N PHE A 10 0.43 9.86 0.25
CA PHE A 10 -0.64 9.17 0.94
C PHE A 10 -0.12 7.86 1.56
N PRO A 11 -0.54 7.49 2.78
CA PRO A 11 -0.14 6.23 3.40
C PRO A 11 -0.51 5.02 2.53
N ARG A 12 0.49 4.21 2.17
CA ARG A 12 0.31 3.04 1.29
C ARG A 12 -0.01 1.75 2.02
N VAL A 13 0.14 1.74 3.34
CA VAL A 13 0.06 0.52 4.15
C VAL A 13 -1.37 -0.05 4.22
N GLY A 14 -2.37 0.79 3.97
CA GLY A 14 -3.79 0.46 4.07
C GLY A 14 -4.33 0.49 5.51
N LEU A 15 -5.64 0.63 5.67
CA LEU A 15 -6.29 0.81 6.98
C LEU A 15 -6.07 -0.39 7.91
N ARG A 16 -5.96 -1.60 7.36
CA ARG A 16 -5.80 -2.85 8.11
C ARG A 16 -4.43 -3.51 7.87
N ARG A 17 -3.46 -2.71 7.43
CA ARG A 17 -2.08 -3.10 7.12
C ARG A 17 -2.00 -4.18 6.04
N GLU A 18 -2.84 -4.07 5.03
CA GLU A 18 -2.97 -5.00 3.91
C GLU A 18 -1.62 -5.18 3.19
N LEU A 19 -0.93 -4.08 2.91
CA LEU A 19 0.37 -4.12 2.24
C LEU A 19 1.42 -4.89 3.05
N LYS A 20 1.43 -4.72 4.39
CA LYS A 20 2.34 -5.47 5.26
C LYS A 20 2.06 -6.97 5.18
N LYS A 21 0.80 -7.37 5.29
CA LYS A 21 0.41 -8.80 5.27
C LYS A 21 0.72 -9.44 3.92
N ALA A 22 0.43 -8.77 2.82
CA ALA A 22 0.74 -9.26 1.48
C ALA A 22 2.25 -9.47 1.31
N GLN A 23 3.05 -8.47 1.70
CA GLN A 23 4.50 -8.54 1.59
C GLN A 23 5.11 -9.65 2.47
N GLU A 24 4.64 -9.79 3.70
CA GLU A 24 5.08 -10.85 4.61
C GLU A 24 4.68 -12.24 4.11
N SER A 25 3.48 -12.38 3.53
CA SER A 25 3.02 -13.62 2.89
C SER A 25 3.91 -13.99 1.71
N TYR A 26 4.25 -13.02 0.86
CA TYR A 26 5.14 -13.22 -0.29
C TYR A 26 6.54 -13.66 0.16
N TRP A 27 7.14 -12.98 1.14
CA TRP A 27 8.45 -13.36 1.68
C TRP A 27 8.46 -14.71 2.38
N ALA A 28 7.33 -15.13 2.96
CA ALA A 28 7.16 -16.46 3.53
C ALA A 28 6.93 -17.55 2.46
N GLY A 29 6.81 -17.19 1.17
CA GLY A 29 6.53 -18.12 0.08
C GLY A 29 5.06 -18.58 0.02
N ASN A 30 4.17 -17.89 0.73
CA ASN A 30 2.75 -18.23 0.82
C ASN A 30 1.88 -17.51 -0.22
N SER A 31 2.45 -16.58 -0.99
CA SER A 31 1.81 -15.95 -2.15
C SER A 31 2.79 -15.82 -3.31
N THR A 32 2.24 -15.81 -4.52
CA THR A 32 2.98 -15.57 -5.76
C THR A 32 3.31 -14.09 -5.94
N ARG A 33 4.13 -13.75 -6.93
CA ARG A 33 4.47 -12.35 -7.23
C ARG A 33 3.31 -11.62 -7.90
N GLU A 34 2.46 -12.38 -8.57
CA GLU A 34 1.29 -11.90 -9.29
C GLU A 34 0.09 -11.63 -8.36
N GLU A 35 0.17 -12.09 -7.10
CA GLU A 35 -0.74 -11.77 -5.97
C GLU A 35 -0.25 -10.56 -5.16
#